data_AF-A0A1X7APM2-F1
#
_entry.id   AF-A0A1X7APM2-F1
#
_cell.length_a   1.000
_cell.length_b   1.000
_cell.length_c   1.000
_cell.angle_alpha   90.00
_cell.angle_beta   90.00
_cell.angle_gamma   90.00
#
_symmetry.space_group_name_H-M   'P 1'
#
loop_
_entity.id
_entity.type
_entity.pdbx_description
1 polymer ?
#
loop_
_entity_poly.entity_id
_entity_poly.type
_entity_poly.pdbx_seq_one_letter_code
_entity_poly.pdbx_strand_id
1 'polypeptide(L)'
;MKSIVRVILCLYIAFVFIQSLFFKFTGAPETVHIFGTLGAWSGFDWFGEYGAWGVGIFELVAAVFLLFGFRLVGALMAAGTMAGAVFFHLFTPLGINMPVFDERGNIVGDDGGLLFVNACAVLLASLIVIVMELHDQDQEV
;
A
#
# COMPACT_ATOMS: atom_id res chain seq x y z
N MET A 1 -17.40 -0.98 -21.47
CA MET A 1 -16.12 -1.66 -21.12
C MET A 1 -15.25 -0.82 -20.19
N LYS A 2 -14.97 0.47 -20.48
CA LYS A 2 -14.18 1.36 -19.60
C LYS A 2 -14.66 1.37 -18.14
N SER A 3 -15.97 1.47 -17.92
CA SER A 3 -16.58 1.42 -16.59
C SER A 3 -16.32 0.10 -15.82
N ILE A 4 -16.35 -1.05 -16.49
CA ILE A 4 -16.09 -2.36 -15.85
C ILE A 4 -14.63 -2.48 -15.44
N VAL A 5 -13.69 -2.11 -16.33
CA VAL A 5 -12.24 -2.14 -16.03
C VAL A 5 -11.93 -1.28 -14.80
N ARG A 6 -12.51 -0.06 -14.75
CA ARG A 6 -12.37 0.84 -13.61
C ARG A 6 -12.82 0.20 -12.30
N VAL A 7 -14.03 -0.37 -12.29
CA VAL A 7 -14.58 -1.01 -11.09
C VAL A 7 -13.70 -2.17 -10.64
N ILE A 8 -13.21 -3.00 -11.56
CA ILE A 8 -12.31 -4.11 -11.23
C ILE A 8 -11.02 -3.59 -10.58
N LEU A 9 -10.40 -2.55 -11.15
CA LEU A 9 -9.17 -1.96 -10.58
C LEU A 9 -9.42 -1.35 -9.19
N CYS A 10 -10.51 -0.61 -9.01
CA CYS A 10 -10.90 -0.08 -7.70
C CYS A 10 -11.09 -1.20 -6.66
N LEU A 11 -11.77 -2.28 -7.03
CA LEU A 11 -11.99 -3.44 -6.16
C LEU A 11 -10.67 -4.14 -5.82
N TYR A 12 -9.78 -4.31 -6.80
CA TYR A 12 -8.46 -4.89 -6.58
C TYR A 12 -7.62 -4.08 -5.58
N ILE A 13 -7.52 -2.77 -5.78
CA ILE A 13 -6.77 -1.87 -4.88
C ILE A 13 -7.37 -1.92 -3.46
N ALA A 14 -8.70 -1.77 -3.35
CA ALA A 14 -9.39 -1.81 -2.06
C ALA A 14 -9.19 -3.15 -1.35
N PHE A 15 -9.25 -4.27 -2.08
CA PHE A 15 -9.01 -5.59 -1.52
C PHE A 15 -7.61 -5.71 -0.92
N VAL A 16 -6.56 -5.33 -1.66
CA VAL A 16 -5.17 -5.39 -1.18
C VAL A 16 -4.99 -4.50 0.05
N PHE A 17 -5.52 -3.28 0.03
CA PHE A 17 -5.44 -2.35 1.17
C PHE A 17 -6.12 -2.93 2.40
N ILE A 18 -7.38 -3.35 2.29
CA ILE A 18 -8.17 -3.92 3.39
C ILE A 18 -7.48 -5.17 3.98
N GLN A 19 -6.97 -6.06 3.13
CA GLN A 19 -6.25 -7.25 3.60
C GLN A 19 -4.97 -6.87 4.36
N SER A 20 -4.25 -5.85 3.91
CA SER A 20 -3.03 -5.39 4.56
C SER A 20 -3.27 -4.77 5.95
N LEU A 21 -4.48 -4.24 6.21
CA LEU A 21 -4.83 -3.61 7.49
C LEU A 21 -4.72 -4.59 8.66
N PHE A 22 -5.03 -5.87 8.43
CA PHE A 22 -4.90 -6.90 9.46
C PHE A 22 -3.47 -6.92 10.02
N PHE A 23 -2.46 -6.95 9.16
CA PHE A 23 -1.06 -6.97 9.58
C PHE A 23 -0.64 -5.68 10.28
N LYS A 24 -1.15 -4.53 9.82
CA LYS A 24 -0.76 -3.21 10.35
C LYS A 24 -1.36 -2.94 11.73
N PHE A 25 -2.62 -3.31 11.96
CA PHE A 25 -3.31 -3.05 13.22
C PHE A 25 -3.15 -4.16 14.27
N THR A 26 -2.67 -5.34 13.89
CA THR A 26 -2.39 -6.43 14.85
C THR A 26 -0.94 -6.43 15.35
N GLY A 27 -0.06 -5.60 14.77
CA GLY A 27 1.36 -5.60 15.12
C GLY A 27 2.08 -6.87 14.66
N ALA A 28 1.75 -7.37 13.46
CA ALA A 28 2.40 -8.55 12.89
C ALA A 28 3.94 -8.35 12.83
N PRO A 29 4.74 -9.41 13.05
CA PRO A 29 6.20 -9.31 13.03
C PRO A 29 6.77 -8.68 11.76
N GLU A 30 6.17 -8.97 10.59
CA GLU A 30 6.52 -8.39 9.30
C GLU A 30 6.33 -6.87 9.30
N THR A 31 5.20 -6.40 9.83
CA THR A 31 4.90 -4.97 9.97
C THR A 31 5.92 -4.29 10.88
N VAL A 32 6.20 -4.89 12.04
CA VAL A 32 7.17 -4.34 13.00
C VAL A 32 8.56 -4.26 12.37
N HIS A 33 8.96 -5.28 11.61
CA HIS A 33 10.21 -5.27 10.87
C HIS A 33 10.28 -4.14 9.83
N ILE A 34 9.22 -3.95 9.02
CA ILE A 34 9.18 -2.90 7.99
C ILE A 34 9.31 -1.52 8.60
N PHE A 35 8.41 -1.17 9.53
CA PHE A 35 8.38 0.17 10.09
C PHE A 35 9.56 0.42 11.03
N GLY A 36 9.97 -0.58 11.81
CA GLY A 36 11.17 -0.49 12.66
C GLY A 36 12.44 -0.23 11.85
N THR A 37 12.63 -0.93 10.72
CA THR A 37 13.76 -0.70 9.81
C THR A 37 13.76 0.73 9.27
N LEU A 38 12.59 1.23 8.84
CA LEU A 38 12.46 2.60 8.30
C LEU A 38 12.61 3.68 9.38
N GLY A 39 12.10 3.45 10.59
CA GLY A 39 12.28 4.34 11.74
C GLY A 39 13.76 4.48 12.10
N ALA A 40 14.46 3.35 12.25
CA ALA A 40 15.88 3.33 12.54
C ALA A 40 16.73 3.96 11.41
N TRP A 41 16.40 3.69 10.15
CA TRP A 41 17.10 4.28 9.00
C TRP A 41 16.91 5.79 8.90
N SER A 42 15.69 6.28 9.11
CA SER A 42 15.37 7.70 8.96
C SER A 42 15.74 8.55 10.18
N GLY A 43 15.99 7.92 11.33
CA GLY A 43 16.16 8.61 12.62
C GLY A 43 14.84 9.12 13.21
N PHE A 44 13.70 8.70 12.67
CA PHE A 44 12.37 9.02 13.19
C PHE A 44 11.80 7.82 13.93
N ASP A 45 12.19 7.65 15.19
CA ASP A 45 11.73 6.53 16.03
C ASP A 45 10.19 6.45 16.12
N TRP A 46 9.52 7.60 16.16
CA TRP A 46 8.05 7.68 16.14
C TRP A 46 7.44 7.02 14.89
N PHE A 47 8.13 7.02 13.76
CA PHE A 47 7.66 6.34 12.55
C PHE A 47 7.79 4.82 12.67
N GLY A 48 8.81 4.33 13.38
CA GLY A 48 8.95 2.92 13.71
C GLY A 48 7.83 2.41 14.62
N GLU A 49 7.36 3.23 15.55
CA GLU A 49 6.31 2.86 16.50
C GLU A 49 4.89 3.05 15.96
N TYR A 50 4.62 4.18 15.29
CA TYR A 50 3.27 4.59 14.89
C TYR A 50 3.04 4.60 13.38
N GLY A 51 4.09 4.45 12.56
CA GLY A 51 3.99 4.55 11.11
C GLY A 51 3.03 3.53 10.51
N ALA A 52 3.00 2.30 11.03
CA ALA A 52 2.09 1.25 10.59
C ALA A 52 0.62 1.67 10.72
N TRP A 53 0.27 2.29 11.85
CA TRP A 53 -1.09 2.74 12.12
C TRP A 53 -1.46 3.92 11.22
N GLY A 54 -0.54 4.88 11.05
CA GLY A 54 -0.75 6.02 10.17
C GLY A 54 -0.99 5.61 8.71
N VAL A 55 -0.14 4.72 8.18
CA VAL A 55 -0.30 4.19 6.82
C VAL A 55 -1.58 3.36 6.71
N GLY A 56 -1.90 2.51 7.70
CA GLY A 56 -3.12 1.70 7.69
C GLY A 56 -4.40 2.54 7.68
N ILE A 57 -4.46 3.64 8.45
CA ILE A 57 -5.59 4.57 8.41
C ILE A 57 -5.73 5.20 7.03
N PHE A 58 -4.60 5.62 6.44
CA PHE A 58 -4.59 6.24 5.12
C PHE A 58 -5.07 5.28 4.02
N GLU A 59 -4.64 4.01 4.06
CA GLU A 59 -5.09 2.95 3.16
C GLU A 59 -6.58 2.63 3.34
N LEU A 60 -7.09 2.61 4.58
CA LEU A 60 -8.51 2.39 4.85
C LEU A 60 -9.37 3.50 4.23
N VAL A 61 -8.97 4.77 4.40
CA VAL A 61 -9.68 5.91 3.80
C VAL A 61 -9.62 5.84 2.28
N ALA A 62 -8.45 5.51 1.70
CA ALA A 62 -8.30 5.34 0.25
C ALA A 62 -9.23 4.24 -0.29
N ALA A 63 -9.32 3.09 0.40
CA ALA A 63 -10.22 1.99 0.03
C ALA A 63 -11.69 2.41 0.08
N VAL A 64 -12.12 3.12 1.12
CA VAL A 64 -13.48 3.68 1.21
C VAL A 64 -13.75 4.62 0.04
N PHE A 65 -12.85 5.55 -0.25
CA PHE A 65 -13.03 6.50 -1.36
C PHE A 65 -13.16 5.81 -2.72
N LEU A 66 -12.36 4.78 -2.97
CA LEU A 66 -12.43 3.98 -4.20
C LEU A 66 -13.78 3.25 -4.35
N LEU A 67 -14.38 2.79 -3.26
CA LEU A 67 -15.64 2.05 -3.26
C LEU A 67 -16.89 2.93 -3.30
N PHE A 68 -16.84 4.13 -2.72
CA PHE A 68 -17.99 5.02 -2.55
C PHE A 68 -18.02 6.23 -3.51
N GLY A 69 -17.26 6.18 -4.60
CA GLY A 69 -17.39 7.12 -5.71
C GLY A 69 -16.41 8.30 -5.69
N PHE A 70 -15.58 8.44 -4.67
CA PHE A 70 -14.47 9.42 -4.62
C PHE A 70 -13.20 8.85 -5.29
N ARG A 71 -13.37 8.27 -6.49
CA ARG A 71 -12.37 7.38 -7.10
C ARG A 71 -11.05 8.08 -7.40
N LEU A 72 -11.07 9.30 -7.96
CA LEU A 72 -9.85 10.06 -8.23
C LEU A 72 -9.04 10.30 -6.95
N VAL A 73 -9.70 10.75 -5.88
CA VAL A 73 -9.04 11.02 -4.60
C VAL A 73 -8.50 9.72 -3.99
N GLY A 74 -9.31 8.67 -3.94
CA GLY A 74 -8.88 7.36 -3.43
C GLY A 74 -7.71 6.77 -4.23
N ALA A 75 -7.70 6.95 -5.54
CA ALA A 75 -6.62 6.48 -6.41
C ALA A 75 -5.33 7.30 -6.23
N LEU A 76 -5.42 8.62 -6.05
CA LEU A 76 -4.28 9.47 -5.72
C LEU A 76 -3.67 9.09 -4.36
N MET A 77 -4.50 8.82 -3.36
CA MET A 77 -4.05 8.32 -2.07
C MET A 77 -3.33 6.98 -2.24
N ALA A 78 -3.94 6.01 -2.94
CA ALA A 78 -3.33 4.72 -3.18
C ALA A 78 -1.97 4.82 -3.92
N ALA A 79 -1.90 5.66 -4.96
CA ALA A 79 -0.68 5.92 -5.70
C ALA A 79 0.41 6.51 -4.80
N GLY A 80 0.07 7.50 -3.96
CA GLY A 80 1.01 8.11 -3.03
C GLY A 80 1.58 7.11 -2.02
N THR A 81 0.72 6.29 -1.40
CA THR A 81 1.14 5.27 -0.44
C THR A 81 2.04 4.23 -1.10
N MET A 82 1.65 3.70 -2.26
CA MET A 82 2.42 2.66 -2.93
C MET A 82 3.70 3.20 -3.56
N ALA A 83 3.72 4.45 -4.03
CA ALA A 83 4.95 5.11 -4.46
C ALA A 83 5.95 5.22 -3.29
N GLY A 84 5.47 5.57 -2.09
CA GLY A 84 6.28 5.55 -0.88
C GLY A 84 6.83 4.15 -0.56
N ALA A 85 5.98 3.13 -0.59
CA ALA A 85 6.40 1.74 -0.35
C ALA A 85 7.48 1.28 -1.36
N VAL A 86 7.24 1.48 -2.67
CA VAL A 86 8.19 1.15 -3.74
C VAL A 86 9.50 1.91 -3.55
N PHE A 87 9.44 3.21 -3.25
CA PHE A 87 10.63 4.01 -2.97
C PHE A 87 11.42 3.42 -1.80
N PHE A 88 10.76 3.11 -0.68
CA PHE A 88 11.45 2.60 0.50
C PHE A 88 12.08 1.22 0.29
N HIS A 89 11.44 0.33 -0.46
CA HIS A 89 12.04 -0.95 -0.84
C HIS A 89 13.33 -0.78 -1.67
N LEU A 90 13.39 0.23 -2.55
CA LEU A 90 14.49 0.40 -3.50
C LEU A 90 15.64 1.27 -2.96
N PHE A 91 15.34 2.24 -2.09
CA PHE A 91 16.30 3.28 -1.71
C PHE A 91 16.62 3.31 -0.21
N THR A 92 16.16 2.30 0.55
CA THR A 92 16.47 2.17 1.99
C THR A 92 16.95 0.75 2.32
N PRO A 93 17.47 0.53 3.53
CA PRO A 93 17.86 -0.81 4.01
C PRO A 93 16.72 -1.83 4.08
N LEU A 94 15.46 -1.42 3.84
CA LEU A 94 14.32 -2.33 3.80
C LEU A 94 14.53 -3.45 2.77
N GLY A 95 14.99 -3.12 1.56
CA GLY A 95 15.22 -4.09 0.49
C GLY A 95 13.92 -4.70 -0.06
N ILE A 96 14.01 -5.61 -1.05
CA ILE A 96 12.84 -6.19 -1.73
C ILE A 96 12.29 -7.42 -0.99
N ASN A 97 13.16 -8.32 -0.54
CA ASN A 97 12.76 -9.57 0.10
C ASN A 97 12.46 -9.33 1.57
N MET A 98 11.21 -9.55 1.99
CA MET A 98 10.78 -9.37 3.36
C MET A 98 10.91 -10.68 4.14
N PRO A 99 11.44 -10.65 5.38
CA PRO A 99 11.52 -11.84 6.20
C PRO A 99 10.13 -12.38 6.56
N VAL A 100 10.01 -13.70 6.59
CA VAL A 100 8.82 -14.42 7.07
C VAL A 100 9.11 -14.94 8.47
N PHE A 101 8.17 -14.73 9.39
CA PHE A 101 8.33 -15.09 10.79
C PHE A 101 7.45 -16.28 11.19
N ASP A 102 7.97 -17.13 12.08
CA ASP A 102 7.15 -18.12 12.77
C ASP A 102 6.36 -17.49 13.95
N GLU A 103 5.50 -18.27 14.60
CA GLU A 103 4.72 -17.83 15.77
C GLU A 103 5.59 -17.40 16.96
N ARG A 104 6.88 -17.76 16.97
CA ARG A 104 7.85 -17.39 18.01
C ARG A 104 8.66 -16.16 17.62
N GLY A 105 8.43 -15.58 16.44
CA GLY A 105 9.15 -14.42 15.92
C GLY A 105 10.53 -14.74 15.34
N ASN A 106 10.85 -16.00 15.06
CA ASN A 106 12.09 -16.35 14.36
C ASN A 106 11.92 -16.21 12.85
N ILE A 107 12.97 -15.75 12.17
CA ILE A 107 13.01 -15.72 10.70
C ILE A 107 13.13 -17.14 10.19
N VAL A 108 12.16 -17.58 9.38
CA VAL A 108 12.11 -18.92 8.78
C VAL A 108 12.25 -18.91 7.26
N GLY A 109 12.31 -17.73 6.64
CA GLY A 109 12.50 -17.54 5.21
C GLY A 109 12.28 -16.10 4.79
N ASP A 110 12.02 -15.90 3.50
CA ASP A 110 11.61 -14.64 2.91
C ASP A 110 10.37 -14.80 2.02
N ASP A 111 9.71 -13.69 1.71
CA ASP A 111 8.48 -13.63 0.92
C ASP A 111 8.72 -13.68 -0.60
N GLY A 112 9.97 -13.84 -1.06
CA GLY A 112 10.35 -13.80 -2.47
C GLY A 112 10.06 -12.48 -3.18
N GLY A 113 9.90 -11.37 -2.45
CA GLY A 113 9.57 -10.06 -3.00
C GLY A 113 8.07 -9.84 -3.25
N LEU A 114 7.20 -10.69 -2.69
CA LEU A 114 5.75 -10.62 -2.86
C LEU A 114 5.19 -9.25 -2.46
N LEU A 115 5.60 -8.69 -1.31
CA LEU A 115 5.13 -7.38 -0.87
C LEU A 115 5.50 -6.27 -1.86
N PHE A 116 6.74 -6.29 -2.37
CA PHE A 116 7.20 -5.31 -3.35
C PHE A 116 6.45 -5.40 -4.68
N VAL A 117 6.22 -6.62 -5.18
CA VAL A 117 5.45 -6.84 -6.41
C VAL A 117 4.01 -6.36 -6.24
N ASN A 118 3.38 -6.63 -5.09
CA ASN A 118 2.05 -6.13 -4.78
C ASN A 118 2.02 -4.59 -4.74
N ALA A 119 3.02 -3.94 -4.12
CA ALA A 119 3.11 -2.48 -4.11
C ALA A 119 3.21 -1.91 -5.54
N CYS A 120 4.01 -2.53 -6.40
CA CYS A 120 4.12 -2.12 -7.81
C CYS A 120 2.81 -2.31 -8.59
N ALA A 121 2.13 -3.44 -8.38
CA ALA A 121 0.87 -3.75 -9.05
C ALA A 121 -0.25 -2.79 -8.64
N VAL A 122 -0.36 -2.46 -7.35
CA VAL A 122 -1.32 -1.48 -6.84
C VAL A 122 -0.97 -0.07 -7.31
N LEU A 123 0.32 0.30 -7.33
CA LEU A 123 0.76 1.58 -7.88
C LEU A 123 0.33 1.71 -9.35
N LEU A 124 0.63 0.71 -10.18
CA LEU A 124 0.21 0.72 -11.58
C LEU A 124 -1.32 0.79 -11.74
N ALA A 125 -2.05 -0.03 -10.99
CA ALA A 125 -3.52 -0.02 -11.01
C ALA A 125 -4.08 1.37 -10.63
N SER A 126 -3.54 2.01 -9.59
CA SER A 126 -3.98 3.32 -9.14
C SER A 126 -3.68 4.42 -10.17
N LEU A 127 -2.52 4.39 -10.83
CA LEU A 127 -2.18 5.31 -11.93
C LEU A 127 -3.13 5.16 -13.12
N ILE A 128 -3.49 3.93 -13.47
CA ILE A 128 -4.49 3.67 -14.52
C ILE A 128 -5.84 4.27 -14.13
N VAL A 129 -6.29 4.08 -12.88
CA VAL A 129 -7.55 4.68 -12.39
C VAL A 129 -7.51 6.20 -12.43
N ILE A 130 -6.40 6.84 -12.02
CA ILE A 130 -6.24 8.31 -12.08
C ILE A 130 -6.42 8.80 -13.53
N VAL A 131 -5.72 8.20 -14.49
CA VAL A 131 -5.82 8.58 -15.90
C VAL A 131 -7.25 8.39 -16.43
N MET A 132 -7.93 7.32 -16.03
CA MET A 132 -9.32 7.06 -16.42
C MET A 132 -10.32 8.06 -15.81
N GLU A 133 -10.06 8.59 -14.62
CA GLU A 133 -10.92 9.58 -13.96
C GLU A 133 -10.71 10.98 -14.56
N LEU A 134 -9.46 11.38 -14.81
CA LEU A 134 -9.15 12.67 -15.42
C LEU A 134 -9.71 12.78 -16.84
N HIS A 135 -9.56 11.74 -17.66
CA HIS A 135 -10.12 11.74 -19.02
C HIS A 135 -11.65 11.76 -19.05
N ASP A 136 -12.34 11.17 -18.07
CA ASP A 136 -13.81 11.22 -18.02
C ASP A 136 -14.29 12.62 -17.63
N GLN A 137 -13.60 13.31 -16.71
CA GLN A 137 -13.92 14.69 -16.33
C GLN A 137 -13.81 15.66 -17.52
N ASP A 138 -12.81 15.48 -18.39
CA ASP A 138 -12.64 16.30 -19.60
C ASP A 138 -13.76 16.09 -20.64
N GLN A 139 -14.52 14.99 -20.57
CA GLN A 139 -15.64 14.73 -21.49
C GLN A 139 -17.00 15.23 -20.97
N GLU A 140 -17.07 15.62 -19.70
CA GLU A 140 -18.29 16.15 -19.07
C GLU A 140 -18.38 17.68 -19.10
N VAL A 141 -17.34 18.37 -19.59
CA VAL A 141 -17.24 19.84 -19.77
C VAL A 141 -17.48 20.24 -21.22
#